data_AF-A0A957XLZ7-F1
#
_entry.id   AF-A0A957XLZ7-F1
#
_cell.length_a   1.000
_cell.length_b   1.000
_cell.length_c   1.000
_cell.angle_alpha   90.00
_cell.angle_beta   90.00
_cell.angle_gamma   90.00
#
_symmetry.space_group_name_H-M   'P 1'
#
loop_
_entity.id
_entity.type
_entity.pdbx_description
1 polymer ?
#
loop_
_entity_poly.entity_id
_entity_poly.type
_entity_poly.pdbx_seq_one_letter_code
_entity_poly.pdbx_strand_id
1 'polypeptide(L)'
;MSHRLIVCCLVLFVTGCSLLPPPPPPGGPPPQNGANPPPQNNANPPPQSAAEQPSQPEQPSPPPVQDGDNPPTQDNANPPPQDNPNPPPQEPAGEPIAPESETAVVEPSSAPSGGFTLTSPVMANGGQLPATFTCDGQNLSPPLAWQFFGAPAGTVSYALAMHHIPGPGDTHWYWVVYNIPPTTLSIEAGSTTFGTFGTNSVNRDLQYAPPCSRGPGAKLYTITVYALSAVPDLPNPAAVDRDTLLAAIADKTLAEAHLDVTYERGQDQGAAVPEVAPDNSAAAPVTASGTECDPQGVFDRYSDYVHISCDDIYLHVETETGQPMHEMMRGITAWILRVPLPFSYTGDRAWKLPRQPRWQDGHTAAHARGPIAMAVNGVPIYHFDKRPDVALDDSYVYDSKFDTVQQGELDHCGGHAGQGEDYHYHTAPVCLLDNHDLNQPIGYTLGGGQIFYGTGADDYYGEGKYNHINNLPPEPLDECNGLRQADGSYVYYTTHDPPYTIGCYHEEVDWALQIEPRQMRDLGEFGRNATEIVSLTVQGDVRTLLFRTDRAELNAVVYQPSAAGPDCWDFQFRTNVDQPVAAETHCRVE
;
A
#
# COMPACT_ATOMS: atom_id res chain seq x y z
N MET A 1 -66.36 -50.57 11.40
CA MET A 1 -66.27 -51.56 12.50
C MET A 1 -65.22 -51.01 13.47
N SER A 2 -65.60 -50.49 14.64
CA SER A 2 -65.85 -51.22 15.91
C SER A 2 -64.62 -51.97 16.43
N HIS A 3 -64.20 -51.88 17.70
CA HIS A 3 -64.67 -51.06 18.83
C HIS A 3 -63.62 -51.05 19.99
N ARG A 4 -63.34 -49.87 20.55
CA ARG A 4 -63.00 -49.53 21.97
C ARG A 4 -62.39 -50.54 22.97
N LEU A 5 -61.36 -50.08 23.70
CA LEU A 5 -61.26 -49.93 25.18
C LEU A 5 -59.98 -49.10 25.52
N ILE A 6 -59.86 -48.10 26.42
CA ILE A 6 -60.67 -47.41 27.45
C ILE A 6 -60.57 -47.92 28.92
N VAL A 7 -59.55 -47.45 29.67
CA VAL A 7 -59.51 -47.24 31.15
C VAL A 7 -58.58 -46.04 31.47
N CYS A 8 -58.73 -45.32 32.61
CA CYS A 8 -59.56 -44.09 32.69
C CYS A 8 -59.64 -43.48 34.13
N CYS A 9 -58.56 -42.90 34.69
CA CYS A 9 -58.53 -42.06 35.91
C CYS A 9 -57.37 -41.04 35.81
N LEU A 10 -57.48 -39.69 35.85
CA LEU A 10 -58.42 -38.74 36.52
C LEU A 10 -58.24 -38.77 38.07
N VAL A 11 -58.00 -37.69 38.83
CA VAL A 11 -58.62 -36.34 38.97
C VAL A 11 -57.57 -35.40 39.66
N LEU A 12 -57.20 -34.17 39.25
CA LEU A 12 -57.88 -32.85 39.10
C LEU A 12 -57.73 -31.88 40.32
N PHE A 13 -57.77 -30.54 40.06
CA PHE A 13 -57.81 -29.34 40.95
C PHE A 13 -56.48 -28.73 41.50
N VAL A 14 -56.23 -27.40 41.53
CA VAL A 14 -56.83 -26.23 40.78
C VAL A 14 -56.03 -24.90 40.92
N THR A 15 -56.35 -23.91 40.06
CA THR A 15 -56.07 -22.45 40.07
C THR A 15 -54.65 -21.89 39.91
N GLY A 16 -54.52 -20.85 39.05
CA GLY A 16 -53.32 -20.01 38.94
C GLY A 16 -53.21 -19.05 37.74
N CYS A 17 -54.27 -18.75 36.96
CA CYS A 17 -54.16 -17.86 35.80
C CYS A 17 -54.16 -16.37 36.20
N SER A 18 -53.09 -15.64 35.87
CA SER A 18 -53.10 -14.18 35.75
C SER A 18 -53.47 -13.79 34.33
N LEU A 19 -54.50 -12.94 34.19
CA LEU A 19 -54.94 -12.42 32.90
C LEU A 19 -54.04 -11.26 32.45
N LEU A 20 -53.39 -11.39 31.30
CA LEU A 20 -52.83 -10.24 30.57
C LEU A 20 -53.97 -9.51 29.83
N PRO A 21 -53.99 -8.16 29.82
CA PRO A 21 -54.96 -7.41 29.04
C PRO A 21 -54.69 -7.54 27.53
N PRO A 22 -55.72 -7.48 26.66
CA PRO A 22 -55.53 -7.51 25.21
C PRO A 22 -54.81 -6.25 24.71
N PRO A 23 -54.08 -6.33 23.58
CA PRO A 23 -53.44 -5.17 22.98
C PRO A 23 -54.49 -4.17 22.45
N PRO A 24 -54.17 -2.85 22.43
CA PRO A 24 -55.06 -1.85 21.85
C PRO A 24 -55.22 -2.05 20.33
N PRO A 25 -56.38 -1.67 19.75
CA PRO A 25 -56.59 -1.76 18.31
C PRO A 25 -55.64 -0.80 17.55
N PRO A 26 -55.27 -1.12 16.30
CA PRO A 26 -54.42 -0.23 15.50
C PRO A 26 -55.11 1.12 15.27
N GLY A 27 -54.36 2.20 15.50
CA GLY A 27 -54.84 3.55 15.28
C GLY A 27 -55.18 3.79 13.81
N GLY A 28 -56.34 4.41 13.55
CA GLY A 28 -56.73 4.82 12.20
C GLY A 28 -55.80 5.89 11.62
N PRO A 29 -55.83 6.09 10.28
CA PRO A 29 -54.90 6.99 9.62
C PRO A 29 -55.13 8.47 10.00
N PRO A 30 -54.07 9.29 10.09
CA PRO A 30 -54.20 10.74 10.22
C PRO A 30 -54.81 11.36 8.95
N PRO A 31 -55.43 12.55 9.04
CA PRO A 31 -56.22 13.12 7.95
C PRO A 31 -55.36 13.58 6.77
N GLN A 32 -55.85 13.32 5.55
CA GLN A 32 -55.29 13.89 4.32
C GLN A 32 -55.46 15.41 4.31
N ASN A 33 -54.37 16.16 4.07
CA ASN A 33 -54.40 17.57 3.72
C ASN A 33 -53.14 17.93 2.92
N GLY A 34 -53.32 18.65 1.81
CA GLY A 34 -52.23 19.35 1.10
C GLY A 34 -51.44 18.51 0.10
N ALA A 35 -51.79 18.62 -1.18
CA ALA A 35 -50.91 18.20 -2.27
C ALA A 35 -49.72 19.16 -2.41
N ASN A 36 -48.54 18.62 -2.73
CA ASN A 36 -47.40 19.38 -3.26
C ASN A 36 -46.86 18.66 -4.52
N PRO A 37 -46.32 19.40 -5.51
CA PRO A 37 -45.98 18.86 -6.83
C PRO A 37 -44.70 17.99 -6.84
N PRO A 38 -44.49 17.17 -7.88
CA PRO A 38 -43.32 16.28 -7.97
C PRO A 38 -42.00 17.06 -8.13
N PRO A 39 -40.86 16.48 -7.70
CA PRO A 39 -39.55 17.11 -7.83
C PRO A 39 -39.15 17.29 -9.29
N GLN A 40 -38.50 18.41 -9.60
CA GLN A 40 -37.97 18.70 -10.92
C GLN A 40 -36.61 18.02 -11.12
N ASN A 41 -36.44 17.35 -12.27
CA ASN A 41 -35.14 16.85 -12.71
C ASN A 41 -34.20 18.02 -13.01
N ASN A 42 -33.18 18.23 -12.17
CA ASN A 42 -32.03 19.05 -12.53
C ASN A 42 -30.99 18.19 -13.27
N ALA A 43 -31.18 18.03 -14.57
CA ALA A 43 -30.11 17.62 -15.46
C ALA A 43 -29.17 18.82 -15.68
N ASN A 44 -27.88 18.68 -15.34
CA ASN A 44 -26.88 19.71 -15.65
C ASN A 44 -26.59 19.72 -17.17
N PRO A 45 -26.59 20.90 -17.83
CA PRO A 45 -26.27 21.01 -19.25
C PRO A 45 -24.74 20.98 -19.51
N PRO A 46 -24.31 20.68 -20.74
CA PRO A 46 -22.88 20.61 -21.10
C PRO A 46 -22.20 21.99 -21.11
N PRO A 47 -20.86 22.05 -20.99
CA PRO A 47 -20.13 23.31 -20.86
C PRO A 47 -20.20 24.15 -22.14
N GLN A 48 -20.51 25.44 -22.01
CA GLN A 48 -20.48 26.41 -23.10
C GLN A 48 -19.17 27.21 -23.11
N SER A 49 -18.79 27.63 -24.32
CA SER A 49 -17.51 28.25 -24.66
C SER A 49 -17.34 29.70 -24.19
N ALA A 50 -16.08 30.11 -24.11
CA ALA A 50 -15.57 31.45 -23.84
C ALA A 50 -16.38 32.64 -24.43
N ALA A 51 -16.47 33.70 -23.63
CA ALA A 51 -16.66 35.08 -24.07
C ALA A 51 -15.88 36.03 -23.13
N GLU A 52 -15.33 37.11 -23.68
CA GLU A 52 -14.39 38.03 -23.01
C GLU A 52 -15.00 38.82 -21.83
N GLN A 53 -14.15 39.14 -20.84
CA GLN A 53 -14.34 40.30 -19.95
C GLN A 53 -13.10 41.20 -19.92
N PRO A 54 -13.26 42.51 -19.66
CA PRO A 54 -12.30 43.53 -20.08
C PRO A 54 -11.15 43.78 -19.10
N SER A 55 -10.02 44.19 -19.68
CA SER A 55 -8.79 44.61 -19.01
C SER A 55 -8.96 45.76 -17.99
N GLN A 56 -8.34 45.62 -16.83
CA GLN A 56 -8.06 46.69 -15.85
C GLN A 56 -6.54 47.00 -15.84
N PRO A 57 -6.13 48.24 -15.49
CA PRO A 57 -4.80 48.76 -15.85
C PRO A 57 -3.68 48.41 -14.86
N GLU A 58 -2.46 48.26 -15.40
CA GLU A 58 -1.22 48.04 -14.65
C GLU A 58 -0.86 49.20 -13.70
N GLN A 59 -0.30 48.88 -12.53
CA GLN A 59 0.40 49.85 -11.69
C GLN A 59 1.92 49.80 -11.94
N PRO A 60 2.62 50.94 -12.06
CA PRO A 60 4.03 50.98 -12.41
C PRO A 60 4.96 50.69 -11.21
N SER A 61 6.05 49.99 -11.48
CA SER A 61 7.13 49.71 -10.53
C SER A 61 7.93 50.99 -10.16
N PRO A 62 8.53 51.07 -8.95
CA PRO A 62 9.39 52.19 -8.57
C PRO A 62 10.78 52.13 -9.24
N PRO A 63 11.42 53.28 -9.52
CA PRO A 63 12.74 53.37 -10.17
C PRO A 63 13.91 53.16 -9.19
N PRO A 64 15.13 52.89 -9.70
CA PRO A 64 16.33 52.67 -8.88
C PRO A 64 16.92 53.98 -8.33
N VAL A 65 17.69 53.86 -7.24
CA VAL A 65 18.45 54.97 -6.62
C VAL A 65 19.94 54.74 -6.82
N GLN A 66 20.66 55.76 -7.30
CA GLN A 66 22.12 55.80 -7.37
C GLN A 66 22.67 57.10 -6.77
N ASP A 67 23.82 56.94 -6.12
CA ASP A 67 24.93 57.87 -5.86
C ASP A 67 24.70 59.22 -5.13
N GLY A 68 25.60 59.48 -4.15
CA GLY A 68 25.64 60.72 -3.37
C GLY A 68 26.73 60.75 -2.30
N ASP A 69 27.97 61.04 -2.73
CA ASP A 69 29.07 61.70 -2.01
C ASP A 69 29.81 61.02 -0.81
N ASN A 70 31.13 60.94 -0.99
CA ASN A 70 32.18 60.62 -0.01
C ASN A 70 33.16 61.80 0.04
N PRO A 71 33.69 62.23 1.21
CA PRO A 71 35.16 62.34 1.34
C PRO A 71 35.71 62.20 2.79
N PRO A 72 37.04 62.19 3.01
CA PRO A 72 38.07 61.43 2.28
C PRO A 72 39.11 60.72 3.21
N THR A 73 39.74 59.66 2.68
CA THR A 73 41.13 59.19 2.92
C THR A 73 41.80 59.31 4.31
N GLN A 74 42.34 58.19 4.82
CA GLN A 74 43.81 58.05 4.93
C GLN A 74 44.27 56.58 5.06
N ASP A 75 45.41 56.28 4.45
CA ASP A 75 46.06 54.97 4.44
C ASP A 75 46.66 54.57 5.81
N ASN A 76 46.83 53.26 6.04
CA ASN A 76 48.18 52.69 6.19
C ASN A 76 48.20 51.16 6.20
N ALA A 77 49.35 50.60 5.81
CA ALA A 77 49.55 49.18 5.58
C ALA A 77 50.08 48.39 6.81
N ASN A 78 49.96 47.06 6.69
CA ASN A 78 50.43 45.98 7.58
C ASN A 78 51.90 46.10 8.04
N PRO A 79 52.31 45.51 9.19
CA PRO A 79 52.74 44.09 9.16
C PRO A 79 52.50 43.22 10.43
N PRO A 80 52.64 41.88 10.32
CA PRO A 80 52.72 40.91 11.44
C PRO A 80 54.18 40.82 12.00
N PRO A 81 54.62 39.86 12.86
CA PRO A 81 53.96 38.69 13.51
C PRO A 81 54.25 38.57 15.04
N GLN A 82 53.91 37.43 15.69
CA GLN A 82 54.86 36.64 16.52
C GLN A 82 54.29 35.32 17.11
N ASP A 83 55.08 34.24 16.99
CA ASP A 83 54.91 32.95 17.69
C ASP A 83 55.50 32.97 19.12
N ASN A 84 54.96 32.13 20.03
CA ASN A 84 55.73 31.04 20.67
C ASN A 84 54.83 30.17 21.62
N PRO A 85 55.31 28.98 22.09
CA PRO A 85 54.42 27.84 22.33
C PRO A 85 54.29 27.42 23.81
N ASN A 86 53.51 26.37 24.07
CA ASN A 86 53.63 25.56 25.29
C ASN A 86 53.34 24.05 25.00
N PRO A 87 53.88 23.11 25.80
CA PRO A 87 54.03 21.70 25.43
C PRO A 87 52.84 20.80 25.83
N PRO A 88 52.75 19.56 25.28
CA PRO A 88 51.68 18.60 25.60
C PRO A 88 51.93 17.80 26.89
N PRO A 89 50.89 17.39 27.63
CA PRO A 89 50.98 16.40 28.70
C PRO A 89 51.00 14.96 28.20
N GLN A 90 51.76 14.14 28.92
CA GLN A 90 52.18 12.76 28.64
C GLN A 90 51.05 11.70 28.69
N GLU A 91 51.19 10.65 27.87
CA GLU A 91 50.62 9.32 28.14
C GLU A 91 51.44 8.56 29.21
N PRO A 92 50.83 7.65 29.98
CA PRO A 92 51.51 6.53 30.63
C PRO A 92 51.40 5.20 29.85
N ALA A 93 52.34 4.28 30.09
CA ALA A 93 52.67 3.11 29.26
C ALA A 93 51.80 1.83 29.47
N GLY A 94 52.05 0.83 28.62
CA GLY A 94 51.48 -0.55 28.66
C GLY A 94 51.88 -1.38 29.89
N GLU A 95 51.45 -2.64 30.05
CA GLU A 95 51.73 -3.86 29.25
C GLU A 95 50.78 -5.02 29.71
N PRO A 96 50.80 -6.28 29.18
CA PRO A 96 51.58 -6.85 28.07
C PRO A 96 50.75 -7.61 26.98
N ILE A 97 51.44 -8.11 25.95
CA ILE A 97 50.92 -8.90 24.81
C ILE A 97 51.39 -10.37 24.91
N ALA A 98 50.56 -11.36 24.51
CA ALA A 98 50.96 -12.62 23.84
C ALA A 98 49.75 -13.53 23.52
N PRO A 99 49.79 -14.39 22.48
CA PRO A 99 50.45 -14.24 21.18
C PRO A 99 49.50 -14.56 19.98
N GLU A 100 50.04 -14.47 18.77
CA GLU A 100 49.35 -14.62 17.48
C GLU A 100 48.85 -16.05 17.17
N SER A 101 47.88 -16.17 16.25
CA SER A 101 47.68 -17.37 15.43
C SER A 101 47.07 -17.03 14.06
N GLU A 102 47.84 -17.36 13.02
CA GLU A 102 47.55 -17.45 11.58
C GLU A 102 46.44 -16.60 10.94
N THR A 103 46.89 -15.65 10.11
CA THR A 103 46.12 -15.02 9.03
C THR A 103 45.71 -16.02 7.96
N ALA A 104 44.42 -16.35 7.89
CA ALA A 104 43.81 -16.84 6.66
C ALA A 104 43.56 -15.65 5.71
N VAL A 105 44.08 -15.73 4.48
CA VAL A 105 43.77 -14.76 3.42
C VAL A 105 42.36 -15.06 2.92
N VAL A 106 41.41 -14.17 3.25
CA VAL A 106 40.07 -14.19 2.67
C VAL A 106 40.02 -13.10 1.59
N GLU A 107 39.63 -13.49 0.38
CA GLU A 107 39.39 -12.56 -0.73
C GLU A 107 38.29 -11.54 -0.34
N PRO A 108 38.25 -10.34 -0.93
CA PRO A 108 37.27 -9.32 -0.54
C PRO A 108 35.84 -9.75 -0.91
N SER A 109 35.18 -10.42 0.04
CA SER A 109 33.75 -10.62 0.03
C SER A 109 33.07 -9.26 -0.02
N SER A 110 32.14 -9.10 -0.96
CA SER A 110 31.29 -7.92 -1.10
C SER A 110 30.67 -7.54 0.25
N ALA A 111 31.01 -6.36 0.76
CA ALA A 111 30.29 -5.77 1.88
C ALA A 111 28.84 -5.51 1.45
N PRO A 112 27.84 -5.66 2.34
CA PRO A 112 26.46 -5.36 2.02
C PRO A 112 26.33 -3.88 1.66
N SER A 113 25.79 -3.60 0.47
CA SER A 113 25.34 -2.25 0.11
C SER A 113 24.33 -1.76 1.14
N GLY A 114 24.55 -0.56 1.69
CA GLY A 114 23.55 0.09 2.54
C GLY A 114 22.20 0.16 1.82
N GLY A 115 21.10 0.00 2.57
CA GLY A 115 19.77 -0.42 2.07
C GLY A 115 19.05 0.52 1.11
N PHE A 116 19.67 0.82 -0.04
CA PHE A 116 19.05 1.34 -1.24
C PHE A 116 18.44 0.19 -2.02
N THR A 117 17.16 0.29 -2.36
CA THR A 117 16.44 -0.76 -3.08
C THR A 117 15.71 -0.18 -4.27
N LEU A 118 15.74 -0.90 -5.38
CA LEU A 118 14.99 -0.60 -6.60
C LEU A 118 13.95 -1.71 -6.77
N THR A 119 12.69 -1.33 -6.84
CA THR A 119 11.56 -2.23 -7.01
C THR A 119 10.69 -1.76 -8.17
N SER A 120 9.75 -2.61 -8.58
CA SER A 120 8.70 -2.25 -9.53
C SER A 120 7.41 -2.93 -9.07
N PRO A 121 6.26 -2.23 -9.11
CA PRO A 121 4.98 -2.84 -8.74
C PRO A 121 4.53 -3.96 -9.69
N VAL A 122 5.15 -4.08 -10.88
CA VAL A 122 4.72 -5.02 -11.94
C VAL A 122 5.77 -6.08 -12.30
N MET A 123 6.92 -6.10 -11.63
CA MET A 123 7.98 -7.09 -11.87
C MET A 123 8.94 -7.20 -10.67
N ALA A 124 9.14 -8.43 -10.20
CA ALA A 124 10.09 -8.74 -9.13
C ALA A 124 11.53 -8.84 -9.64
N ASN A 125 12.50 -8.72 -8.73
CA ASN A 125 13.90 -8.96 -9.03
C ASN A 125 14.15 -10.44 -9.40
N GLY A 126 14.88 -10.69 -10.48
CA GLY A 126 14.98 -12.01 -11.13
C GLY A 126 13.72 -12.44 -11.91
N GLY A 127 12.65 -11.63 -11.93
CA GLY A 127 11.36 -11.96 -12.52
C GLY A 127 11.30 -11.82 -14.06
N GLN A 128 10.10 -11.87 -14.61
CA GLN A 128 9.86 -11.52 -16.02
C GLN A 128 9.61 -10.02 -16.18
N LEU A 129 10.08 -9.44 -17.28
CA LEU A 129 9.67 -8.12 -17.77
C LEU A 129 8.34 -8.28 -18.52
N PRO A 130 7.22 -7.69 -18.06
CA PRO A 130 5.93 -7.84 -18.71
C PRO A 130 5.94 -7.35 -20.16
N ALA A 131 5.23 -8.08 -21.05
CA ALA A 131 5.20 -7.78 -22.49
C ALA A 131 4.79 -6.33 -22.80
N THR A 132 3.94 -5.71 -21.96
CA THR A 132 3.55 -4.29 -21.99
C THR A 132 4.73 -3.32 -22.17
N PHE A 133 5.86 -3.61 -21.54
CA PHE A 133 7.07 -2.78 -21.57
C PHE A 133 8.08 -3.20 -22.64
N THR A 134 7.73 -4.19 -23.45
CA THR A 134 8.51 -4.67 -24.59
C THR A 134 7.87 -4.22 -25.90
N CYS A 135 8.55 -4.42 -27.02
CA CYS A 135 8.02 -4.05 -28.34
C CYS A 135 6.90 -5.00 -28.83
N ASP A 136 6.61 -6.06 -28.08
CA ASP A 136 5.47 -6.96 -28.30
C ASP A 136 4.21 -6.50 -27.53
N GLY A 137 4.28 -5.39 -26.78
CA GLY A 137 3.17 -4.79 -26.05
C GLY A 137 2.99 -3.28 -26.32
N GLN A 138 2.74 -2.51 -25.26
CA GLN A 138 2.39 -1.08 -25.36
C GLN A 138 3.59 -0.14 -25.57
N ASN A 139 4.82 -0.65 -25.55
CA ASN A 139 6.07 0.14 -25.70
C ASN A 139 6.34 1.15 -24.59
N LEU A 140 5.67 1.04 -23.44
CA LEU A 140 5.86 1.93 -22.29
C LEU A 140 7.16 1.58 -21.54
N SER A 141 7.74 2.56 -20.84
CA SER A 141 8.74 2.26 -19.82
C SER A 141 8.08 1.62 -18.59
N PRO A 142 8.74 0.68 -17.88
CA PRO A 142 8.18 0.09 -16.67
C PRO A 142 8.07 1.14 -15.55
N PRO A 143 7.04 1.07 -14.69
CA PRO A 143 7.02 1.84 -13.46
C PRO A 143 8.11 1.33 -12.53
N LEU A 144 8.82 2.21 -11.85
CA LEU A 144 9.86 1.86 -10.86
C LEU A 144 9.63 2.66 -9.59
N ALA A 145 9.97 2.08 -8.45
CA ALA A 145 10.10 2.78 -7.18
C ALA A 145 11.49 2.50 -6.63
N TRP A 146 12.12 3.50 -6.01
CA TRP A 146 13.34 3.30 -5.25
C TRP A 146 13.23 3.94 -3.88
N GLN A 147 13.51 3.13 -2.88
CA GLN A 147 13.43 3.51 -1.48
C GLN A 147 14.75 3.20 -0.79
N PHE A 148 15.03 3.92 0.28
CA PHE A 148 16.16 3.68 1.14
C PHE A 148 15.71 3.90 2.58
N PHE A 149 16.13 3.03 3.49
CA PHE A 149 16.09 3.26 4.93
C PHE A 149 17.05 4.41 5.38
N GLY A 150 16.93 5.62 4.79
CA GLY A 150 17.76 6.80 5.08
C GLY A 150 18.36 7.63 3.91
N ALA A 151 18.47 7.10 2.68
CA ALA A 151 19.36 7.57 1.60
C ALA A 151 20.86 7.66 2.01
N PRO A 152 21.83 7.65 1.07
CA PRO A 152 23.16 8.14 1.39
C PRO A 152 23.04 9.64 1.67
N ALA A 153 23.38 10.05 2.89
CA ALA A 153 23.35 11.46 3.28
C ALA A 153 24.17 12.30 2.29
N GLY A 154 23.54 13.31 1.69
CA GLY A 154 24.14 14.12 0.62
C GLY A 154 23.74 13.72 -0.81
N THR A 155 22.73 12.86 -1.01
CA THR A 155 22.14 12.65 -2.35
C THR A 155 21.45 13.92 -2.85
N VAL A 156 21.86 14.43 -4.01
CA VAL A 156 21.32 15.65 -4.63
C VAL A 156 20.69 15.43 -6.02
N SER A 157 20.86 14.24 -6.59
CA SER A 157 20.20 13.82 -7.84
C SER A 157 20.24 12.29 -7.98
N TYR A 158 19.34 11.73 -8.79
CA TYR A 158 19.45 10.34 -9.26
C TYR A 158 19.80 10.27 -10.75
N ALA A 159 20.33 9.11 -11.16
CA ALA A 159 20.41 8.68 -12.55
C ALA A 159 19.87 7.25 -12.69
N LEU A 160 19.44 6.88 -13.89
CA LEU A 160 18.82 5.61 -14.23
C LEU A 160 19.41 5.07 -15.53
N ALA A 161 19.79 3.78 -15.55
CA ALA A 161 20.21 3.08 -16.75
C ALA A 161 19.54 1.71 -16.86
N MET A 162 19.09 1.33 -18.05
CA MET A 162 18.63 -0.04 -18.35
C MET A 162 19.45 -0.62 -19.50
N HIS A 163 19.98 -1.83 -19.33
CA HIS A 163 20.84 -2.47 -20.32
C HIS A 163 20.71 -4.00 -20.34
N HIS A 164 21.21 -4.63 -21.40
CA HIS A 164 21.51 -6.06 -21.45
C HIS A 164 22.92 -6.30 -22.00
N ILE A 165 23.53 -7.42 -21.60
CA ILE A 165 24.83 -7.88 -22.08
C ILE A 165 24.59 -9.14 -22.93
N PRO A 166 24.55 -9.06 -24.27
CA PRO A 166 24.30 -10.23 -25.11
C PRO A 166 25.50 -11.17 -25.23
N GLY A 167 26.70 -10.69 -24.90
CA GLY A 167 27.94 -11.46 -24.88
C GLY A 167 29.12 -10.65 -24.34
N PRO A 168 30.29 -11.28 -24.12
CA PRO A 168 31.47 -10.61 -23.56
C PRO A 168 31.92 -9.42 -24.41
N GLY A 169 31.94 -8.23 -23.82
CA GLY A 169 32.36 -6.99 -24.49
C GLY A 169 31.30 -6.34 -25.38
N ASP A 170 30.06 -6.83 -25.35
CA ASP A 170 28.91 -6.21 -26.02
C ASP A 170 27.88 -5.72 -24.98
N THR A 171 27.20 -4.62 -25.25
CA THR A 171 26.19 -4.04 -24.35
C THR A 171 25.20 -3.18 -25.13
N HIS A 172 23.92 -3.52 -24.99
CA HIS A 172 22.82 -2.72 -25.52
C HIS A 172 22.09 -2.04 -24.37
N TRP A 173 21.83 -0.73 -24.49
CA TRP A 173 21.09 0.05 -23.51
C TRP A 173 19.77 0.58 -24.07
N TYR A 174 18.77 0.64 -23.20
CA TYR A 174 17.36 0.88 -23.51
C TYR A 174 16.83 2.15 -22.87
N TRP A 175 17.38 2.52 -21.71
CA TRP A 175 16.97 3.68 -20.95
C TRP A 175 18.23 4.32 -20.36
N VAL A 176 18.35 5.63 -20.49
CA VAL A 176 19.40 6.46 -19.91
C VAL A 176 18.71 7.73 -19.46
N VAL A 177 18.66 8.00 -18.16
CA VAL A 177 18.08 9.23 -17.60
C VAL A 177 18.99 9.75 -16.51
N TYR A 178 19.18 11.06 -16.45
CA TYR A 178 20.02 11.75 -15.47
C TYR A 178 19.38 13.06 -15.06
N ASN A 179 19.94 13.76 -14.08
CA ASN A 179 19.34 14.95 -13.47
C ASN A 179 17.92 14.68 -12.92
N ILE A 180 17.67 13.45 -12.45
CA ILE A 180 16.41 13.11 -11.77
C ILE A 180 16.44 13.83 -10.40
N PRO A 181 15.36 14.55 -10.01
CA PRO A 181 15.32 15.24 -8.72
C PRO A 181 15.51 14.29 -7.53
N PRO A 182 16.19 14.70 -6.45
CA PRO A 182 16.40 13.85 -5.28
C PRO A 182 15.10 13.57 -4.50
N THR A 183 14.03 14.31 -4.79
CA THR A 183 12.67 14.09 -4.28
C THR A 183 11.86 13.06 -5.09
N THR A 184 12.35 12.64 -6.26
CA THR A 184 11.70 11.60 -7.06
C THR A 184 12.12 10.24 -6.51
N LEU A 185 11.15 9.50 -5.97
CA LEU A 185 11.32 8.15 -5.40
C LEU A 185 10.50 7.09 -6.15
N SER A 186 9.68 7.50 -7.10
CA SER A 186 8.94 6.63 -8.02
C SER A 186 8.79 7.28 -9.39
N ILE A 187 8.56 6.46 -10.41
CA ILE A 187 8.23 6.87 -11.77
C ILE A 187 7.11 5.98 -12.31
N GLU A 188 6.13 6.62 -12.93
CA GLU A 188 4.99 5.93 -13.53
C GLU A 188 5.33 5.23 -14.85
N ALA A 189 4.51 4.25 -15.21
CA ALA A 189 4.59 3.56 -16.49
C ALA A 189 4.52 4.56 -17.65
N GLY A 190 5.50 4.53 -18.55
CA GLY A 190 5.58 5.44 -19.70
C GLY A 190 5.87 6.92 -19.37
N SER A 191 6.24 7.27 -18.13
CA SER A 191 6.56 8.66 -17.77
C SER A 191 7.78 9.19 -18.52
N THR A 192 7.77 10.48 -18.88
CA THR A 192 8.84 11.15 -19.64
C THR A 192 9.31 12.47 -19.03
N THR A 193 8.81 12.86 -17.85
CA THR A 193 8.98 14.22 -17.28
C THR A 193 9.83 14.28 -16.01
N PHE A 194 10.44 13.16 -15.60
CA PHE A 194 11.13 13.01 -14.32
C PHE A 194 12.66 13.23 -14.39
N GLY A 195 13.22 13.58 -15.54
CA GLY A 195 14.67 13.80 -15.71
C GLY A 195 15.06 14.14 -17.14
N THR A 196 16.36 14.24 -17.40
CA THR A 196 16.94 14.44 -18.74
C THR A 196 17.24 13.09 -19.37
N PHE A 197 16.60 12.78 -20.50
CA PHE A 197 16.78 11.52 -21.22
C PHE A 197 18.00 11.57 -22.14
N GLY A 198 18.90 10.60 -22.01
CA GLY A 198 19.97 10.32 -22.97
C GLY A 198 19.52 9.38 -24.09
N THR A 199 20.44 9.08 -25.00
CA THR A 199 20.20 8.18 -26.14
C THR A 199 20.07 6.72 -25.72
N ASN A 200 19.24 5.94 -26.42
CA ASN A 200 19.25 4.47 -26.36
C ASN A 200 20.05 3.85 -27.54
N SER A 201 20.45 2.58 -27.42
CA SER A 201 21.22 1.88 -28.47
C SER A 201 20.40 1.38 -29.66
N VAL A 202 19.07 1.34 -29.54
CA VAL A 202 18.15 0.72 -30.51
C VAL A 202 17.86 1.65 -31.70
N ASN A 203 17.50 2.90 -31.41
CA ASN A 203 17.18 3.91 -32.43
C ASN A 203 17.93 5.25 -32.25
N ARG A 204 18.68 5.42 -31.15
CA ARG A 204 19.44 6.65 -30.80
C ARG A 204 18.58 7.86 -30.39
N ASP A 205 17.28 7.67 -30.17
CA ASP A 205 16.38 8.72 -29.66
C ASP A 205 16.50 8.91 -28.12
N LEU A 206 16.01 10.06 -27.65
CA LEU A 206 16.02 10.50 -26.24
C LEU A 206 14.81 9.96 -25.47
N GLN A 207 14.65 8.65 -25.46
CA GLN A 207 13.50 7.97 -24.87
C GLN A 207 13.85 6.55 -24.43
N TYR A 208 12.97 5.97 -23.63
CA TYR A 208 12.92 4.52 -23.44
C TYR A 208 12.76 3.81 -24.79
N ALA A 209 13.64 2.86 -25.08
CA ALA A 209 13.44 1.90 -26.16
C ALA A 209 12.97 0.57 -25.55
N PRO A 210 11.79 0.06 -25.92
CA PRO A 210 11.31 -1.20 -25.38
C PRO A 210 12.15 -2.38 -25.88
N PRO A 211 12.53 -3.33 -25.01
CA PRO A 211 13.21 -4.56 -25.40
C PRO A 211 12.52 -5.29 -26.54
N CYS A 212 13.32 -5.73 -27.50
CA CYS A 212 12.84 -6.25 -28.78
C CYS A 212 13.69 -7.41 -29.32
N SER A 213 14.23 -8.23 -28.42
CA SER A 213 15.19 -9.29 -28.71
C SER A 213 14.72 -10.26 -29.81
N ARG A 214 15.64 -10.69 -30.67
CA ARG A 214 15.41 -11.67 -31.74
C ARG A 214 16.33 -12.86 -31.54
N GLY A 215 15.77 -14.06 -31.57
CA GLY A 215 16.49 -15.33 -31.34
C GLY A 215 16.05 -16.03 -30.05
N PRO A 216 16.44 -17.31 -29.87
CA PRO A 216 15.96 -18.15 -28.79
C PRO A 216 16.54 -17.76 -27.41
N GLY A 217 15.84 -18.19 -26.36
CA GLY A 217 16.23 -18.08 -24.96
C GLY A 217 15.91 -16.70 -24.36
N ALA A 218 15.59 -16.70 -23.07
CA ALA A 218 15.49 -15.49 -22.27
C ALA A 218 16.73 -14.59 -22.40
N LYS A 219 16.50 -13.29 -22.25
CA LYS A 219 17.54 -12.26 -22.13
C LYS A 219 17.34 -11.54 -20.81
N LEU A 220 18.43 -11.35 -20.06
CA LEU A 220 18.46 -10.60 -18.81
C LEU A 220 18.65 -9.12 -19.11
N TYR A 221 17.80 -8.28 -18.53
CA TYR A 221 17.88 -6.83 -18.57
C TYR A 221 18.08 -6.32 -17.15
N THR A 222 19.16 -5.59 -16.93
CA THR A 222 19.48 -4.97 -15.65
C THR A 222 19.09 -3.50 -15.71
N ILE A 223 18.14 -3.12 -14.86
CA ILE A 223 17.80 -1.73 -14.58
C ILE A 223 18.59 -1.32 -13.33
N THR A 224 19.21 -0.15 -13.33
CA THR A 224 20.00 0.36 -12.21
C THR A 224 19.69 1.83 -11.97
N VAL A 225 19.38 2.17 -10.73
CA VAL A 225 19.28 3.56 -10.25
C VAL A 225 20.50 3.90 -9.41
N TYR A 226 21.00 5.12 -9.54
CA TYR A 226 22.21 5.63 -8.89
C TYR A 226 21.86 6.87 -8.08
N ALA A 227 22.19 6.89 -6.79
CA ALA A 227 22.09 8.05 -5.91
C ALA A 227 23.39 8.86 -5.96
N LEU A 228 23.33 10.15 -6.31
CA LEU A 228 24.49 10.96 -6.64
C LEU A 228 24.74 12.11 -5.66
N SER A 229 26.00 12.32 -5.27
CA SER A 229 26.47 13.43 -4.42
C SER A 229 26.55 14.78 -5.12
N ALA A 230 26.55 14.78 -6.45
CA ALA A 230 26.54 15.96 -7.28
C ALA A 230 25.74 15.69 -8.57
N VAL A 231 25.12 16.73 -9.11
CA VAL A 231 24.51 16.69 -10.45
C VAL A 231 25.64 16.42 -11.48
N PRO A 232 25.50 15.42 -12.38
CA PRO A 232 26.55 15.10 -13.33
C PRO A 232 26.70 16.17 -14.42
N ASP A 233 27.94 16.63 -14.64
CA ASP A 233 28.28 17.50 -15.77
C ASP A 233 28.33 16.64 -17.04
N LEU A 234 27.32 16.79 -17.89
CA LEU A 234 27.08 15.98 -19.07
C LEU A 234 26.81 16.87 -20.30
N PRO A 235 27.23 16.44 -21.51
CA PRO A 235 27.02 17.20 -22.73
C PRO A 235 25.53 17.25 -23.12
N ASN A 236 25.25 17.85 -24.29
CA ASN A 236 23.95 17.80 -24.94
C ASN A 236 23.35 16.36 -24.92
N PRO A 237 22.08 16.15 -24.53
CA PRO A 237 21.55 14.79 -24.27
C PRO A 237 21.68 13.80 -25.43
N ALA A 238 21.68 14.28 -26.68
CA ALA A 238 21.92 13.45 -27.88
C ALA A 238 23.37 12.93 -28.02
N ALA A 239 24.27 13.30 -27.12
CA ALA A 239 25.62 12.77 -26.99
C ALA A 239 25.83 11.96 -25.69
N VAL A 240 24.77 11.74 -24.90
CA VAL A 240 24.83 10.93 -23.67
C VAL A 240 24.30 9.54 -23.98
N ASP A 241 25.17 8.55 -23.93
CA ASP A 241 24.82 7.13 -23.87
C ASP A 241 25.07 6.56 -22.46
N ARG A 242 24.83 5.25 -22.29
CA ARG A 242 25.08 4.55 -21.01
C ARG A 242 26.49 4.80 -20.50
N ASP A 243 27.50 4.58 -21.33
CA ASP A 243 28.89 4.59 -20.86
C ASP A 243 29.37 6.02 -20.58
N THR A 244 28.88 7.00 -21.34
CA THR A 244 29.07 8.44 -21.04
C THR A 244 28.44 8.82 -19.70
N LEU A 245 27.21 8.35 -19.41
CA LEU A 245 26.57 8.56 -18.12
C LEU A 245 27.37 7.91 -16.99
N LEU A 246 27.71 6.61 -17.10
CA LEU A 246 28.44 5.86 -16.09
C LEU A 246 29.81 6.50 -15.78
N ALA A 247 30.54 6.96 -16.80
CA ALA A 247 31.79 7.67 -16.63
C ALA A 247 31.62 9.02 -15.89
N ALA A 248 30.53 9.74 -16.14
CA ALA A 248 30.26 11.03 -15.50
C ALA A 248 29.77 10.92 -14.05
N ILE A 249 29.19 9.79 -13.65
CA ILE A 249 28.70 9.53 -12.28
C ILE A 249 29.65 8.71 -11.42
N ALA A 250 30.69 8.08 -11.97
CA ALA A 250 31.55 7.14 -11.24
C ALA A 250 32.19 7.70 -9.95
N ASP A 251 32.54 8.98 -9.91
CA ASP A 251 33.08 9.71 -8.75
C ASP A 251 32.00 10.38 -7.87
N LYS A 252 30.72 10.29 -8.28
CA LYS A 252 29.56 10.93 -7.65
C LYS A 252 28.57 9.93 -7.05
N THR A 253 28.59 8.67 -7.49
CA THR A 253 27.69 7.61 -6.99
C THR A 253 27.96 7.34 -5.50
N LEU A 254 26.95 7.61 -4.67
CA LEU A 254 26.93 7.30 -3.24
C LEU A 254 26.35 5.91 -2.96
N ALA A 255 25.38 5.48 -3.77
CA ALA A 255 24.82 4.13 -3.76
C ALA A 255 24.19 3.81 -5.14
N GLU A 256 24.07 2.53 -5.43
CA GLU A 256 23.33 2.02 -6.59
C GLU A 256 22.39 0.89 -6.14
N ALA A 257 21.26 0.74 -6.84
CA ALA A 257 20.32 -0.35 -6.63
C ALA A 257 19.86 -0.87 -7.99
N HIS A 258 19.76 -2.20 -8.12
CA HIS A 258 19.47 -2.87 -9.39
C HIS A 258 18.21 -3.73 -9.30
N LEU A 259 17.54 -3.85 -10.46
CA LEU A 259 16.38 -4.69 -10.69
C LEU A 259 16.62 -5.46 -11.99
N ASP A 260 16.88 -6.75 -11.83
CA ASP A 260 17.18 -7.70 -12.89
C ASP A 260 15.88 -8.37 -13.35
N VAL A 261 15.57 -8.30 -14.65
CA VAL A 261 14.34 -8.88 -15.22
C VAL A 261 14.60 -9.59 -16.55
N THR A 262 13.86 -10.64 -16.82
CA THR A 262 14.06 -11.51 -17.99
C THR A 262 12.95 -11.38 -19.02
N TYR A 263 13.27 -11.46 -20.31
CA TYR A 263 12.26 -11.56 -21.37
C TYR A 263 12.65 -12.60 -22.42
N GLU A 264 11.71 -13.49 -22.76
CA GLU A 264 11.81 -14.44 -23.87
C GLU A 264 10.62 -14.26 -24.83
N ARG A 265 10.92 -13.96 -26.09
CA ARG A 265 9.93 -13.85 -27.15
C ARG A 265 9.62 -15.23 -27.72
N GLY A 266 8.37 -15.68 -27.61
CA GLY A 266 7.89 -16.95 -28.20
C GLY A 266 7.47 -18.03 -27.19
N GLN A 267 7.46 -17.72 -25.90
CA GLN A 267 6.48 -18.32 -24.98
C GLN A 267 5.11 -17.66 -25.27
N ASP A 268 3.99 -18.37 -25.14
CA ASP A 268 2.63 -17.85 -25.45
C ASP A 268 2.21 -16.71 -24.49
N GLN A 269 2.62 -15.48 -24.83
CA GLN A 269 2.25 -14.23 -24.18
C GLN A 269 0.99 -13.65 -24.82
N GLY A 270 -0.08 -14.46 -24.92
CA GLY A 270 -1.29 -14.06 -25.62
C GLY A 270 -2.27 -15.17 -25.96
N ALA A 271 -2.78 -15.89 -24.96
CA ALA A 271 -4.11 -16.47 -25.10
C ALA A 271 -5.13 -15.33 -24.95
N ALA A 272 -5.75 -14.91 -26.06
CA ALA A 272 -7.09 -14.34 -25.96
C ALA A 272 -7.95 -15.41 -25.29
N VAL A 273 -8.61 -15.07 -24.17
CA VAL A 273 -9.45 -16.00 -23.42
C VAL A 273 -10.44 -16.63 -24.41
N PRO A 274 -10.33 -17.94 -24.72
CA PRO A 274 -11.40 -18.59 -25.44
C PRO A 274 -12.58 -18.65 -24.47
N GLU A 275 -13.77 -18.30 -24.98
CA GLU A 275 -15.03 -18.47 -24.27
C GLU A 275 -15.28 -19.98 -24.06
N VAL A 276 -14.68 -20.54 -23.02
CA VAL A 276 -14.78 -21.95 -22.63
C VAL A 276 -15.88 -22.06 -21.59
N ALA A 277 -17.05 -22.55 -22.02
CA ALA A 277 -18.09 -23.00 -21.09
C ALA A 277 -17.49 -24.05 -20.14
N PRO A 278 -17.87 -24.05 -18.84
CA PRO A 278 -17.20 -24.87 -17.83
C PRO A 278 -17.37 -26.37 -18.12
N ASP A 279 -16.26 -27.07 -18.33
CA ASP A 279 -16.23 -28.53 -18.33
C ASP A 279 -15.89 -29.04 -16.93
N ASN A 280 -16.91 -29.52 -16.24
CA ASN A 280 -16.82 -30.07 -14.89
C ASN A 280 -16.18 -31.47 -14.91
N SER A 281 -14.85 -31.55 -15.04
CA SER A 281 -14.11 -32.77 -14.75
C SER A 281 -12.83 -32.50 -13.94
N ALA A 282 -12.59 -33.39 -12.96
CA ALA A 282 -11.72 -33.12 -11.82
C ALA A 282 -10.25 -32.82 -12.20
N ALA A 283 -9.71 -31.76 -11.59
CA ALA A 283 -8.32 -31.37 -11.75
C ALA A 283 -7.34 -32.48 -11.31
N ALA A 284 -6.34 -32.74 -12.14
CA ALA A 284 -5.14 -33.49 -11.75
C ALA A 284 -4.11 -32.50 -11.15
N PRO A 285 -3.35 -32.90 -10.12
CA PRO A 285 -2.59 -31.95 -9.32
C PRO A 285 -1.35 -31.41 -10.05
N VAL A 286 -1.20 -30.10 -10.05
CA VAL A 286 0.08 -29.42 -10.31
C VAL A 286 0.93 -29.56 -9.05
N THR A 287 2.21 -29.95 -9.19
CA THR A 287 3.10 -30.17 -8.05
C THR A 287 3.55 -28.85 -7.42
N ALA A 288 2.84 -28.40 -6.39
CA ALA A 288 3.23 -27.26 -5.58
C ALA A 288 4.43 -27.58 -4.67
N SER A 289 5.23 -26.55 -4.37
CA SER A 289 6.30 -26.55 -3.35
C SER A 289 5.78 -26.38 -1.92
N GLY A 290 4.48 -26.58 -1.71
CA GLY A 290 3.79 -26.19 -0.49
C GLY A 290 4.30 -26.88 0.77
N THR A 291 4.28 -26.14 1.87
CA THR A 291 4.54 -26.66 3.20
C THR A 291 3.34 -27.47 3.71
N GLU A 292 3.48 -28.19 4.83
CA GLU A 292 2.32 -28.85 5.47
C GLU A 292 1.22 -27.85 5.88
N CYS A 293 1.62 -26.62 6.21
CA CYS A 293 0.73 -25.56 6.66
C CYS A 293 0.07 -24.82 5.49
N ASP A 294 0.79 -24.68 4.38
CA ASP A 294 0.32 -24.07 3.14
C ASP A 294 0.69 -24.95 1.94
N PRO A 295 -0.12 -25.97 1.62
CA PRO A 295 0.13 -26.88 0.51
C PRO A 295 -0.06 -26.22 -0.87
N GLN A 296 -0.62 -25.01 -0.94
CA GLN A 296 -0.86 -24.25 -2.18
C GLN A 296 0.20 -23.18 -2.44
N GLY A 297 1.02 -22.82 -1.46
CA GLY A 297 2.05 -21.78 -1.57
C GLY A 297 1.46 -20.36 -1.67
N VAL A 298 0.30 -20.14 -1.06
CA VAL A 298 -0.41 -18.84 -1.02
C VAL A 298 0.42 -17.76 -0.30
N PHE A 299 1.17 -18.14 0.73
CA PHE A 299 2.00 -17.25 1.53
C PHE A 299 3.47 -17.18 1.06
N ASP A 300 3.89 -18.06 0.13
CA ASP A 300 5.30 -18.19 -0.31
C ASP A 300 5.89 -16.85 -0.80
N ARG A 301 5.08 -15.98 -1.40
CA ARG A 301 5.53 -14.67 -1.92
C ARG A 301 5.69 -13.59 -0.83
N TYR A 302 5.12 -13.81 0.35
CA TYR A 302 5.13 -12.87 1.47
C TYR A 302 6.07 -13.31 2.59
N SER A 303 6.85 -14.39 2.38
CA SER A 303 7.70 -15.04 3.39
C SER A 303 8.73 -14.14 4.06
N ASP A 304 9.11 -13.03 3.42
CA ASP A 304 10.08 -12.05 3.93
C ASP A 304 9.54 -11.25 5.14
N TYR A 305 8.22 -11.21 5.34
CA TYR A 305 7.57 -10.44 6.41
C TYR A 305 6.29 -11.06 6.99
N VAL A 306 5.77 -12.12 6.36
CA VAL A 306 4.72 -13.00 6.88
C VAL A 306 5.35 -14.36 7.17
N HIS A 307 5.19 -14.84 8.40
CA HIS A 307 5.72 -16.14 8.83
C HIS A 307 4.56 -17.05 9.22
N ILE A 308 4.49 -18.23 8.59
CA ILE A 308 3.43 -19.19 8.86
C ILE A 308 3.94 -20.40 9.62
N SER A 309 3.12 -20.92 10.52
CA SER A 309 3.27 -22.24 11.13
C SER A 309 1.89 -22.84 11.38
N CYS A 310 1.79 -24.11 11.79
CA CYS A 310 0.50 -24.73 12.03
C CYS A 310 0.55 -25.83 13.08
N ASP A 311 -0.59 -26.07 13.70
CA ASP A 311 -0.89 -27.26 14.50
C ASP A 311 -2.10 -28.00 13.90
N ASP A 312 -2.63 -29.00 14.60
CA ASP A 312 -3.78 -29.81 14.15
C ASP A 312 -5.07 -29.00 13.96
N ILE A 313 -5.16 -27.79 14.51
CA ILE A 313 -6.37 -26.94 14.56
C ILE A 313 -6.17 -25.66 13.75
N TYR A 314 -5.06 -24.95 13.97
CA TYR A 314 -4.84 -23.60 13.45
C TYR A 314 -3.65 -23.51 12.48
N LEU A 315 -3.82 -22.69 11.44
CA LEU A 315 -2.76 -21.98 10.76
C LEU A 315 -2.46 -20.73 11.59
N HIS A 316 -1.24 -20.63 12.10
CA HIS A 316 -0.72 -19.46 12.77
C HIS A 316 -0.04 -18.58 11.74
N VAL A 317 -0.47 -17.32 11.61
CA VAL A 317 0.14 -16.34 10.70
C VAL A 317 0.69 -15.20 11.53
N GLU A 318 2.00 -15.00 11.45
CA GLU A 318 2.74 -13.99 12.19
C GLU A 318 3.27 -12.90 11.28
N THR A 319 3.24 -11.65 11.77
CA THR A 319 3.79 -10.48 11.07
C THR A 319 4.28 -9.47 12.10
N GLU A 320 5.50 -8.95 11.94
CA GLU A 320 6.08 -8.03 12.93
C GLU A 320 5.50 -6.61 12.87
N THR A 321 4.92 -6.20 11.74
CA THR A 321 4.46 -4.81 11.53
C THR A 321 2.97 -4.68 11.32
N GLY A 322 2.28 -5.71 10.83
CA GLY A 322 0.89 -5.62 10.40
C GLY A 322 0.68 -4.68 9.21
N GLN A 323 1.74 -4.34 8.48
CA GLN A 323 1.73 -3.35 7.39
C GLN A 323 2.13 -4.00 6.05
N PRO A 324 1.52 -3.58 4.93
CA PRO A 324 1.89 -4.04 3.60
C PRO A 324 3.23 -3.45 3.15
N MET A 325 3.84 -4.06 2.13
CA MET A 325 5.03 -3.52 1.44
C MET A 325 4.71 -2.51 0.32
N HIS A 326 3.44 -2.23 0.04
CA HIS A 326 3.03 -1.22 -0.93
C HIS A 326 2.87 0.17 -0.28
N GLU A 327 2.68 1.21 -1.10
CA GLU A 327 2.38 2.56 -0.60
C GLU A 327 1.08 2.55 0.22
N MET A 328 1.03 3.33 1.30
CA MET A 328 -0.15 3.49 2.15
C MET A 328 -0.61 4.96 2.15
N MET A 329 -1.89 5.17 2.44
CA MET A 329 -2.53 6.48 2.66
C MET A 329 -2.69 7.39 1.44
N ARG A 330 -1.84 7.31 0.41
CA ARG A 330 -1.98 8.11 -0.83
C ARG A 330 -3.31 7.81 -1.51
N GLY A 331 -4.10 8.85 -1.78
CA GLY A 331 -5.42 8.73 -2.42
C GLY A 331 -6.60 9.00 -1.50
N ILE A 332 -6.41 9.03 -0.17
CA ILE A 332 -7.47 9.44 0.76
C ILE A 332 -7.83 10.92 0.52
N THR A 333 -9.13 11.24 0.37
CA THR A 333 -9.64 12.63 0.29
C THR A 333 -10.47 13.07 1.50
N ALA A 334 -10.90 12.13 2.34
CA ALA A 334 -11.58 12.38 3.61
C ALA A 334 -10.76 11.82 4.77
N TRP A 335 -9.53 12.31 4.96
CA TRP A 335 -8.63 11.73 5.95
C TRP A 335 -9.15 11.85 7.41
N ILE A 336 -9.30 10.70 8.07
CA ILE A 336 -9.78 10.59 9.46
C ILE A 336 -8.71 10.88 10.53
N LEU A 337 -7.62 11.58 10.17
CA LEU A 337 -6.54 12.06 11.04
C LEU A 337 -5.64 10.96 11.67
N ARG A 338 -5.77 9.71 11.22
CA ARG A 338 -4.99 8.55 11.66
C ARG A 338 -3.80 8.27 10.74
N VAL A 339 -2.70 7.76 11.29
CA VAL A 339 -1.47 7.47 10.54
C VAL A 339 -1.05 6.02 10.75
N PRO A 340 -0.45 5.33 9.77
CA PRO A 340 -0.13 3.93 9.91
C PRO A 340 1.13 3.74 10.77
N LEU A 341 0.95 3.07 11.91
CA LEU A 341 1.97 2.60 12.84
C LEU A 341 2.05 1.06 12.84
N PRO A 342 3.23 0.49 13.10
CA PRO A 342 3.34 -0.95 13.29
C PRO A 342 2.44 -1.48 14.41
N PHE A 343 1.85 -2.64 14.17
CA PHE A 343 1.25 -3.51 15.17
C PHE A 343 1.73 -4.95 14.92
N SER A 344 2.54 -5.47 15.85
CA SER A 344 3.07 -6.84 15.77
C SER A 344 1.97 -7.86 16.10
N TYR A 345 1.66 -8.72 15.13
CA TYR A 345 0.77 -9.87 15.24
C TYR A 345 1.65 -11.13 15.39
N THR A 346 2.24 -11.33 16.57
CA THR A 346 3.18 -12.43 16.87
C THR A 346 2.89 -13.09 18.22
N GLY A 347 3.28 -14.35 18.38
CA GLY A 347 3.12 -15.14 19.59
C GLY A 347 1.66 -15.27 20.02
N ASP A 348 1.33 -14.79 21.22
CA ASP A 348 -0.06 -14.83 21.72
C ASP A 348 -1.02 -13.98 20.85
N ARG A 349 -0.49 -13.01 20.09
CA ARG A 349 -1.19 -12.16 19.11
C ARG A 349 -0.97 -12.60 17.64
N ALA A 350 -0.44 -13.80 17.39
CA ALA A 350 -0.47 -14.38 16.05
C ALA A 350 -1.92 -14.58 15.60
N TRP A 351 -2.19 -14.39 14.31
CA TRP A 351 -3.49 -14.77 13.73
C TRP A 351 -3.67 -16.28 13.83
N LYS A 352 -4.84 -16.73 14.30
CA LYS A 352 -5.16 -18.16 14.48
C LYS A 352 -6.35 -18.51 13.59
N LEU A 353 -6.05 -18.98 12.38
CA LEU A 353 -7.04 -19.29 11.36
C LEU A 353 -7.35 -20.80 11.39
N PRO A 354 -8.60 -21.24 11.62
CA PRO A 354 -8.93 -22.65 11.61
C PRO A 354 -8.57 -23.33 10.27
N ARG A 355 -7.77 -24.40 10.31
CA ARG A 355 -7.40 -25.19 9.11
C ARG A 355 -8.58 -25.99 8.55
N GLN A 356 -9.61 -26.19 9.37
CA GLN A 356 -10.85 -26.88 9.03
C GLN A 356 -12.02 -26.03 9.53
N PRO A 357 -12.60 -25.16 8.68
CA PRO A 357 -13.74 -24.34 9.06
C PRO A 357 -14.92 -25.20 9.50
N ARG A 358 -15.59 -24.77 10.58
CA ARG A 358 -16.76 -25.45 11.12
C ARG A 358 -18.03 -24.81 10.59
N TRP A 359 -18.60 -25.38 9.54
CA TRP A 359 -19.81 -24.84 8.90
C TRP A 359 -21.05 -24.93 9.80
N GLN A 360 -21.89 -23.91 9.76
CA GLN A 360 -23.14 -23.81 10.55
C GLN A 360 -24.39 -23.79 9.67
N ASP A 361 -25.53 -24.27 10.20
CA ASP A 361 -26.85 -24.19 9.56
C ASP A 361 -27.42 -22.76 9.66
N GLY A 362 -26.82 -21.83 8.92
CA GLY A 362 -27.13 -20.40 8.93
C GLY A 362 -25.89 -19.56 8.62
N HIS A 363 -25.93 -18.29 9.02
CA HIS A 363 -24.77 -17.40 8.97
C HIS A 363 -24.70 -16.51 10.23
N THR A 364 -23.53 -15.93 10.49
CA THR A 364 -23.31 -14.92 11.54
C THR A 364 -22.86 -13.61 10.90
N ALA A 365 -23.50 -12.49 11.25
CA ALA A 365 -23.14 -11.16 10.74
C ALA A 365 -21.63 -10.85 10.89
N ALA A 366 -21.03 -10.27 9.85
CA ALA A 366 -19.80 -9.50 10.03
C ALA A 366 -20.14 -8.21 10.82
N HIS A 367 -19.16 -7.64 11.52
CA HIS A 367 -19.37 -6.45 12.35
C HIS A 367 -18.33 -5.38 12.03
N ALA A 368 -18.78 -4.13 12.03
CA ALA A 368 -17.99 -2.89 12.00
C ALA A 368 -16.94 -2.69 13.13
N ARG A 369 -16.61 -3.73 13.90
CA ARG A 369 -15.68 -3.66 15.04
C ARG A 369 -14.61 -4.73 14.90
N GLY A 370 -13.36 -4.28 14.91
CA GLY A 370 -12.18 -5.12 14.72
C GLY A 370 -12.08 -5.73 13.31
N PRO A 371 -11.03 -6.53 13.07
CA PRO A 371 -10.87 -7.27 11.81
C PRO A 371 -11.99 -8.29 11.62
N ILE A 372 -12.43 -8.46 10.37
CA ILE A 372 -13.36 -9.54 9.97
C ILE A 372 -12.63 -10.65 9.18
N ALA A 373 -11.46 -10.33 8.63
CA ALA A 373 -10.60 -11.25 7.93
C ALA A 373 -9.14 -10.76 7.97
N MET A 374 -8.24 -11.54 7.38
CA MET A 374 -6.83 -11.20 7.19
C MET A 374 -6.46 -11.46 5.73
N ALA A 375 -5.83 -10.49 5.07
CA ALA A 375 -5.25 -10.66 3.74
C ALA A 375 -3.98 -11.51 3.80
N VAL A 376 -3.60 -12.17 2.71
CA VAL A 376 -2.45 -13.10 2.69
C VAL A 376 -1.09 -12.43 2.90
N ASN A 377 -1.01 -11.11 2.77
CA ASN A 377 0.13 -10.30 3.19
C ASN A 377 0.14 -9.95 4.69
N GLY A 378 -0.72 -10.59 5.51
CA GLY A 378 -0.79 -10.42 6.96
C GLY A 378 -1.54 -9.18 7.45
N VAL A 379 -2.04 -8.33 6.53
CA VAL A 379 -2.76 -7.09 6.86
C VAL A 379 -4.22 -7.41 7.21
N PRO A 380 -4.81 -6.79 8.24
CA PRO A 380 -6.21 -6.97 8.58
C PRO A 380 -7.15 -6.50 7.45
N ILE A 381 -8.28 -7.19 7.29
CA ILE A 381 -9.43 -6.75 6.52
C ILE A 381 -10.54 -6.41 7.52
N TYR A 382 -11.03 -5.18 7.47
CA TYR A 382 -12.10 -4.63 8.28
C TYR A 382 -13.38 -4.52 7.46
N HIS A 383 -14.51 -4.39 8.16
CA HIS A 383 -15.81 -4.18 7.54
C HIS A 383 -15.96 -2.75 6.99
N PHE A 384 -16.65 -2.55 5.86
CA PHE A 384 -16.76 -1.24 5.20
C PHE A 384 -17.50 -0.18 6.04
N ASP A 385 -18.49 -0.59 6.84
CA ASP A 385 -19.24 0.28 7.77
C ASP A 385 -18.40 0.60 9.02
N LYS A 386 -18.28 1.88 9.36
CA LYS A 386 -17.47 2.39 10.49
C LYS A 386 -18.22 2.60 11.81
N ARG A 387 -19.38 1.95 12.03
CA ARG A 387 -20.17 2.03 13.28
C ARG A 387 -19.92 0.83 14.21
N PRO A 388 -18.91 0.85 15.11
CA PRO A 388 -18.54 -0.30 15.95
C PRO A 388 -19.59 -0.67 17.02
N ASP A 389 -20.72 0.03 17.08
CA ASP A 389 -21.90 -0.26 17.91
C ASP A 389 -23.06 -0.94 17.15
N VAL A 390 -22.95 -1.11 15.82
CA VAL A 390 -24.01 -1.69 14.97
C VAL A 390 -23.54 -2.99 14.32
N ALA A 391 -24.22 -4.09 14.68
CA ALA A 391 -24.09 -5.38 14.02
C ALA A 391 -24.98 -5.44 12.75
N LEU A 392 -24.59 -6.27 11.78
CA LEU A 392 -25.21 -6.34 10.46
C LEU A 392 -26.17 -7.55 10.36
N ASP A 393 -27.29 -7.49 11.06
CA ASP A 393 -28.34 -8.52 10.96
C ASP A 393 -29.41 -8.17 9.90
N ASP A 394 -30.44 -9.02 9.75
CA ASP A 394 -31.59 -8.82 8.85
C ASP A 394 -32.33 -7.46 9.01
N SER A 395 -32.07 -6.72 10.10
CA SER A 395 -32.63 -5.39 10.36
C SER A 395 -31.69 -4.23 10.00
N TYR A 396 -30.45 -4.53 9.58
CA TYR A 396 -29.48 -3.53 9.16
C TYR A 396 -29.99 -2.71 7.97
N VAL A 397 -29.77 -1.40 8.05
CA VAL A 397 -30.05 -0.46 6.97
C VAL A 397 -28.74 0.20 6.56
N TYR A 398 -28.32 -0.09 5.33
CA TYR A 398 -27.20 0.56 4.68
C TYR A 398 -27.40 2.08 4.61
N ASP A 399 -26.38 2.84 5.00
CA ASP A 399 -26.30 4.29 4.86
C ASP A 399 -24.85 4.64 4.46
N SER A 400 -24.68 5.12 3.23
CA SER A 400 -23.36 5.40 2.63
C SER A 400 -22.52 6.43 3.39
N LYS A 401 -23.10 7.16 4.35
CA LYS A 401 -22.36 8.04 5.27
C LYS A 401 -21.41 7.29 6.21
N PHE A 402 -21.66 6.01 6.44
CA PHE A 402 -20.84 5.15 7.29
C PHE A 402 -19.97 4.18 6.50
N ASP A 403 -20.15 4.12 5.18
CA ASP A 403 -19.34 3.32 4.27
C ASP A 403 -18.03 4.06 3.94
N THR A 404 -16.92 3.55 4.47
CA THR A 404 -15.56 4.08 4.29
C THR A 404 -15.15 4.20 2.81
N VAL A 405 -15.61 3.28 1.94
CA VAL A 405 -15.38 3.31 0.49
C VAL A 405 -16.11 4.52 -0.11
N GLN A 406 -17.35 4.77 0.28
CA GLN A 406 -18.17 5.87 -0.26
C GLN A 406 -17.82 7.24 0.34
N GLN A 407 -17.14 7.28 1.49
CA GLN A 407 -16.72 8.53 2.12
C GLN A 407 -15.36 9.07 1.61
N GLY A 408 -14.61 8.33 0.79
CA GLY A 408 -13.28 8.74 0.35
C GLY A 408 -12.19 8.59 1.43
N GLU A 409 -12.42 7.66 2.37
CA GLU A 409 -11.57 7.45 3.56
C GLU A 409 -10.42 6.47 3.31
N LEU A 410 -10.43 5.74 2.18
CA LEU A 410 -9.39 4.76 1.82
C LEU A 410 -8.36 5.33 0.83
N ASP A 411 -7.18 4.72 0.82
CA ASP A 411 -6.12 4.96 -0.15
C ASP A 411 -6.32 4.17 -1.45
N HIS A 412 -5.47 4.40 -2.46
CA HIS A 412 -5.55 3.66 -3.73
C HIS A 412 -5.33 2.14 -3.58
N CYS A 413 -4.96 1.62 -2.42
CA CYS A 413 -4.82 0.19 -2.18
C CYS A 413 -6.04 -0.44 -1.49
N GLY A 414 -7.07 0.36 -1.19
CA GLY A 414 -8.32 -0.09 -0.57
C GLY A 414 -8.28 -0.14 0.96
N GLY A 415 -7.35 0.59 1.59
CA GLY A 415 -7.20 0.62 3.06
C GLY A 415 -6.88 1.98 3.66
N HIS A 416 -6.85 2.07 4.98
CA HIS A 416 -6.41 3.26 5.72
C HIS A 416 -5.86 2.90 7.10
N ALA A 417 -5.40 3.91 7.85
CA ALA A 417 -5.02 3.77 9.25
C ALA A 417 -6.23 3.92 10.19
N GLY A 418 -6.45 2.96 11.09
CA GLY A 418 -7.56 2.90 12.02
C GLY A 418 -7.38 3.69 13.32
N GLN A 419 -8.33 3.52 14.25
CA GLN A 419 -8.27 4.17 15.57
C GLN A 419 -7.06 3.71 16.42
N GLY A 420 -6.59 2.47 16.22
CA GLY A 420 -5.37 1.93 16.81
C GLY A 420 -4.07 2.36 16.11
N GLU A 421 -4.21 3.29 15.15
CA GLU A 421 -3.18 3.71 14.20
C GLU A 421 -2.64 2.53 13.37
N ASP A 422 -3.43 1.46 13.23
CA ASP A 422 -3.14 0.25 12.48
C ASP A 422 -3.60 0.36 11.02
N TYR A 423 -2.82 -0.12 10.04
CA TYR A 423 -3.28 -0.12 8.64
C TYR A 423 -4.13 -1.34 8.34
N HIS A 424 -5.26 -1.16 7.67
CA HIS A 424 -6.16 -2.24 7.27
C HIS A 424 -6.98 -1.92 6.01
N TYR A 425 -7.42 -2.96 5.30
CA TYR A 425 -8.28 -2.84 4.12
C TYR A 425 -9.77 -2.83 4.50
N HIS A 426 -10.60 -2.16 3.69
CA HIS A 426 -12.08 -2.22 3.80
C HIS A 426 -12.76 -2.79 2.54
N THR A 427 -12.00 -2.95 1.46
CA THR A 427 -12.44 -3.49 0.17
C THR A 427 -11.38 -4.48 -0.35
N ALA A 428 -11.45 -4.88 -1.62
CA ALA A 428 -10.39 -5.67 -2.24
C ALA A 428 -9.01 -5.01 -2.00
N PRO A 429 -7.99 -5.74 -1.53
CA PRO A 429 -6.64 -5.21 -1.31
C PRO A 429 -5.95 -4.97 -2.66
N VAL A 430 -6.26 -3.87 -3.33
CA VAL A 430 -6.00 -3.71 -4.78
C VAL A 430 -4.49 -3.80 -5.11
N CYS A 431 -3.64 -3.22 -4.26
CA CYS A 431 -2.18 -3.28 -4.41
C CYS A 431 -1.54 -4.62 -4.01
N LEU A 432 -2.28 -5.55 -3.39
CA LEU A 432 -1.85 -6.94 -3.20
C LEU A 432 -1.87 -7.69 -4.54
N LEU A 433 -2.87 -7.40 -5.38
CA LEU A 433 -3.13 -8.06 -6.68
C LEU A 433 -1.99 -7.84 -7.68
N ASP A 434 -1.29 -6.70 -7.58
CA ASP A 434 -0.06 -6.36 -8.32
C ASP A 434 0.94 -7.52 -8.37
N ASN A 435 1.00 -8.26 -7.27
CA ASN A 435 1.92 -9.35 -7.08
C ASN A 435 1.21 -10.58 -6.49
N HIS A 436 -0.02 -10.92 -6.88
CA HIS A 436 -0.69 -12.16 -6.41
C HIS A 436 -1.27 -13.00 -7.55
N ASP A 437 -1.40 -14.31 -7.34
CA ASP A 437 -2.16 -15.16 -8.27
C ASP A 437 -3.66 -15.05 -7.94
N LEU A 438 -4.44 -14.50 -8.86
CA LEU A 438 -5.88 -14.30 -8.67
C LEU A 438 -6.68 -15.62 -8.59
N ASN A 439 -6.07 -16.76 -8.92
CA ASN A 439 -6.64 -18.09 -8.72
C ASN A 439 -6.41 -18.63 -7.30
N GLN A 440 -5.57 -17.98 -6.50
CA GLN A 440 -5.35 -18.30 -5.08
C GLN A 440 -6.21 -17.38 -4.18
N PRO A 441 -6.48 -17.78 -2.93
CA PRO A 441 -7.09 -16.89 -1.95
C PRO A 441 -6.23 -15.62 -1.77
N ILE A 442 -6.87 -14.46 -1.70
CA ILE A 442 -6.25 -13.19 -1.30
C ILE A 442 -6.35 -12.94 0.21
N GLY A 443 -7.12 -13.76 0.92
CA GLY A 443 -7.30 -13.66 2.36
C GLY A 443 -8.08 -14.83 2.94
N TYR A 444 -8.22 -14.81 4.26
CA TYR A 444 -8.95 -15.80 5.04
C TYR A 444 -9.82 -15.10 6.08
N THR A 445 -11.03 -15.60 6.30
CA THR A 445 -11.91 -15.15 7.39
C THR A 445 -11.38 -15.61 8.75
N LEU A 446 -11.86 -15.02 9.84
CA LEU A 446 -11.52 -15.47 11.20
C LEU A 446 -11.91 -16.94 11.49
N GLY A 447 -12.88 -17.50 10.77
CA GLY A 447 -13.26 -18.90 10.85
C GLY A 447 -12.53 -19.84 9.86
N GLY A 448 -11.60 -19.31 9.06
CA GLY A 448 -10.75 -20.06 8.13
C GLY A 448 -11.33 -20.24 6.72
N GLY A 449 -12.46 -19.60 6.41
CA GLY A 449 -13.02 -19.55 5.05
C GLY A 449 -12.11 -18.79 4.10
N GLN A 450 -11.96 -19.26 2.86
CA GLN A 450 -11.10 -18.64 1.85
C GLN A 450 -11.80 -17.44 1.18
N ILE A 451 -11.07 -16.34 1.02
CA ILE A 451 -11.52 -15.15 0.28
C ILE A 451 -10.70 -15.06 -1.01
N PHE A 452 -11.38 -15.08 -2.15
CA PHE A 452 -10.78 -14.91 -3.48
C PHE A 452 -11.03 -13.50 -3.99
N TYR A 453 -10.22 -13.06 -4.96
CA TYR A 453 -10.54 -11.87 -5.73
C TYR A 453 -11.69 -12.18 -6.69
N GLY A 454 -12.76 -11.38 -6.66
CA GLY A 454 -13.87 -11.44 -7.62
C GLY A 454 -13.81 -10.25 -8.58
N THR A 455 -14.17 -9.07 -8.09
CA THR A 455 -13.92 -7.78 -8.75
C THR A 455 -13.27 -6.78 -7.79
N GLY A 456 -12.75 -5.68 -8.35
CA GLY A 456 -12.17 -4.55 -7.60
C GLY A 456 -13.21 -3.49 -7.24
N ALA A 457 -12.79 -2.53 -6.43
CA ALA A 457 -13.55 -1.34 -6.07
C ALA A 457 -13.67 -0.33 -7.24
N ASP A 458 -14.30 0.81 -6.99
CA ASP A 458 -14.48 1.91 -7.94
C ASP A 458 -13.17 2.44 -8.55
N ASP A 459 -13.24 3.15 -9.69
CA ASP A 459 -12.10 3.76 -10.41
C ASP A 459 -11.14 4.56 -9.52
N TYR A 460 -11.66 5.08 -8.41
CA TYR A 460 -10.96 5.81 -7.37
C TYR A 460 -9.93 4.97 -6.59
N TYR A 461 -10.21 3.68 -6.39
CA TYR A 461 -9.41 2.77 -5.56
C TYR A 461 -8.61 1.83 -6.46
N GLY A 462 -7.32 2.10 -6.57
CA GLY A 462 -6.39 1.38 -7.46
C GLY A 462 -6.21 2.04 -8.83
N GLU A 463 -6.63 3.29 -8.98
CA GLU A 463 -6.55 4.07 -10.22
C GLU A 463 -7.16 3.31 -11.44
N GLY A 464 -8.19 2.49 -11.20
CA GLY A 464 -8.87 1.66 -12.20
C GLY A 464 -8.10 0.42 -12.68
N LYS A 465 -6.91 0.13 -12.13
CA LYS A 465 -5.96 -0.88 -12.63
C LYS A 465 -6.54 -2.28 -12.80
N TYR A 466 -7.55 -2.65 -12.02
CA TYR A 466 -8.17 -3.99 -12.02
C TYR A 466 -9.65 -4.01 -12.41
N ASN A 467 -10.23 -2.87 -12.79
CA ASN A 467 -11.69 -2.73 -12.99
C ASN A 467 -12.21 -3.49 -14.24
N HIS A 468 -11.28 -4.00 -15.06
CA HIS A 468 -11.55 -4.84 -16.21
C HIS A 468 -11.47 -6.36 -15.90
N ILE A 469 -11.03 -6.73 -14.69
CA ILE A 469 -10.95 -8.14 -14.26
C ILE A 469 -12.25 -8.49 -13.53
N ASN A 470 -12.89 -9.56 -14.00
CA ASN A 470 -13.97 -10.22 -13.31
C ASN A 470 -13.64 -11.70 -13.18
N ASN A 471 -13.41 -12.13 -11.94
CA ASN A 471 -13.08 -13.47 -11.51
C ASN A 471 -14.18 -14.05 -10.60
N LEU A 472 -15.39 -13.49 -10.67
CA LEU A 472 -16.57 -14.02 -10.00
C LEU A 472 -17.02 -15.35 -10.64
N PRO A 473 -17.61 -16.26 -9.85
CA PRO A 473 -18.26 -17.46 -10.37
C PRO A 473 -19.45 -17.10 -11.28
N PRO A 474 -19.88 -18.01 -12.18
CA PRO A 474 -21.08 -17.81 -13.00
C PRO A 474 -22.37 -17.89 -12.18
N GLU A 475 -22.34 -18.57 -11.03
CA GLU A 475 -23.40 -18.52 -10.01
C GLU A 475 -23.40 -17.18 -9.27
N PRO A 476 -24.56 -16.59 -8.96
CA PRO A 476 -24.62 -15.38 -8.14
C PRO A 476 -24.16 -15.69 -6.71
N LEU A 477 -23.44 -14.74 -6.11
CA LEU A 477 -23.12 -14.75 -4.68
C LEU A 477 -24.39 -14.53 -3.84
N ASP A 478 -24.37 -15.01 -2.60
CA ASP A 478 -25.40 -14.73 -1.60
C ASP A 478 -25.12 -13.44 -0.79
N GLU A 479 -25.95 -13.14 0.21
CA GLU A 479 -25.83 -11.96 1.08
C GLU A 479 -24.53 -11.87 1.89
N CYS A 480 -23.82 -12.99 2.10
CA CYS A 480 -22.51 -13.01 2.75
C CYS A 480 -21.35 -12.68 1.80
N ASN A 481 -21.64 -12.48 0.51
CA ASN A 481 -20.69 -12.23 -0.57
C ASN A 481 -19.82 -13.46 -0.91
N GLY A 482 -20.44 -14.64 -0.87
CA GLY A 482 -19.80 -15.89 -1.19
C GLY A 482 -20.74 -16.91 -1.83
N LEU A 483 -20.24 -18.13 -1.91
CA LEU A 483 -20.82 -19.24 -2.66
C LEU A 483 -20.55 -20.55 -1.92
N ARG A 484 -21.61 -21.34 -1.68
CA ARG A 484 -21.47 -22.72 -1.20
C ARG A 484 -21.10 -23.67 -2.33
N GLN A 485 -19.97 -24.34 -2.17
CA GLN A 485 -19.39 -25.27 -3.13
C GLN A 485 -20.10 -26.63 -3.12
N ALA A 486 -19.91 -27.39 -4.21
CA ALA A 486 -20.55 -28.70 -4.39
C ALA A 486 -20.08 -29.78 -3.38
N ASP A 487 -18.91 -29.60 -2.76
CA ASP A 487 -18.39 -30.44 -1.68
C ASP A 487 -18.92 -30.06 -0.27
N GLY A 488 -19.72 -28.98 -0.20
CA GLY A 488 -20.29 -28.43 1.03
C GLY A 488 -19.44 -27.35 1.69
N SER A 489 -18.21 -27.10 1.22
CA SER A 489 -17.40 -25.95 1.66
C SER A 489 -18.01 -24.62 1.22
N TYR A 490 -17.48 -23.51 1.73
CA TYR A 490 -17.95 -22.17 1.40
C TYR A 490 -16.75 -21.25 1.17
N VAL A 491 -16.84 -20.40 0.15
CA VAL A 491 -15.79 -19.45 -0.23
C VAL A 491 -16.38 -18.07 -0.50
N TYR A 492 -15.58 -17.04 -0.24
CA TYR A 492 -15.94 -15.64 -0.36
C TYR A 492 -15.25 -15.02 -1.58
N TYR A 493 -15.83 -13.95 -2.12
CA TYR A 493 -15.23 -13.18 -3.20
C TYR A 493 -15.28 -11.69 -2.89
N THR A 494 -14.29 -10.93 -3.39
CA THR A 494 -14.41 -9.47 -3.38
C THR A 494 -15.38 -8.99 -4.46
N THR A 495 -16.08 -7.89 -4.17
CA THR A 495 -17.01 -7.25 -5.11
C THR A 495 -16.79 -5.75 -5.19
N HIS A 496 -17.28 -5.17 -6.28
CA HIS A 496 -17.30 -3.72 -6.49
C HIS A 496 -18.35 -3.03 -5.61
N ASP A 497 -19.50 -3.67 -5.43
CA ASP A 497 -20.59 -3.20 -4.56
C ASP A 497 -20.44 -3.74 -3.11
N PRO A 498 -21.05 -3.07 -2.11
CA PRO A 498 -21.16 -3.59 -0.74
C PRO A 498 -21.69 -5.04 -0.70
N PRO A 499 -21.11 -5.92 0.14
CA PRO A 499 -20.22 -5.61 1.25
C PRO A 499 -18.72 -5.53 0.88
N TYR A 500 -18.37 -5.54 -0.41
CA TYR A 500 -17.02 -5.48 -0.98
C TYR A 500 -16.06 -6.65 -0.66
N THR A 501 -16.16 -7.24 0.54
CA THR A 501 -15.36 -8.39 0.98
C THR A 501 -16.29 -9.47 1.54
N ILE A 502 -16.63 -9.46 2.84
CA ILE A 502 -17.52 -10.45 3.47
C ILE A 502 -18.64 -9.75 4.25
N GLY A 503 -19.89 -10.19 4.05
CA GLY A 503 -21.07 -9.68 4.77
C GLY A 503 -21.41 -10.51 6.02
N CYS A 504 -21.16 -11.82 5.98
CA CYS A 504 -21.41 -12.75 7.08
C CYS A 504 -20.60 -14.05 6.96
N TYR A 505 -20.51 -14.81 8.05
CA TYR A 505 -19.76 -16.06 8.15
C TYR A 505 -20.67 -17.27 8.08
N HIS A 506 -20.40 -18.19 7.16
CA HIS A 506 -21.06 -19.50 7.07
C HIS A 506 -20.40 -20.57 7.95
N GLU A 507 -19.30 -20.21 8.59
CA GLU A 507 -18.54 -20.94 9.58
C GLU A 507 -18.70 -20.33 10.99
N GLU A 508 -18.47 -21.15 12.01
CA GLU A 508 -18.35 -20.73 13.40
C GLU A 508 -17.10 -19.83 13.57
N VAL A 509 -17.28 -18.63 14.13
CA VAL A 509 -16.19 -17.69 14.45
C VAL A 509 -15.97 -17.66 15.96
N ASP A 510 -14.73 -17.91 16.40
CA ASP A 510 -14.30 -17.65 17.77
C ASP A 510 -13.81 -16.20 17.90
N TRP A 511 -14.70 -15.34 18.40
CA TRP A 511 -14.43 -13.92 18.62
C TRP A 511 -13.31 -13.66 19.65
N ALA A 512 -12.88 -14.65 20.44
CA ALA A 512 -11.70 -14.53 21.30
C ALA A 512 -10.38 -14.50 20.49
N LEU A 513 -10.41 -14.88 19.21
CA LEU A 513 -9.28 -14.81 18.28
C LEU A 513 -9.23 -13.49 17.49
N GLN A 514 -10.23 -12.62 17.64
CA GLN A 514 -10.23 -11.30 17.01
C GLN A 514 -9.28 -10.37 17.75
N ILE A 515 -8.24 -9.89 17.05
CA ILE A 515 -7.22 -9.00 17.62
C ILE A 515 -7.49 -7.57 17.15
N GLU A 516 -7.98 -6.72 18.06
CA GLU A 516 -8.29 -5.31 17.81
C GLU A 516 -7.16 -4.41 18.36
N PRO A 517 -6.39 -3.70 17.51
CA PRO A 517 -5.43 -2.70 17.96
C PRO A 517 -6.11 -1.59 18.77
N ARG A 518 -5.68 -1.46 20.03
CA ARG A 518 -6.19 -0.45 20.97
C ARG A 518 -5.92 0.97 20.46
N GLN A 519 -6.90 1.87 20.67
CA GLN A 519 -6.77 3.29 20.34
C GLN A 519 -5.53 3.90 21.00
N MET A 520 -4.67 4.55 20.20
CA MET A 520 -3.46 5.20 20.72
C MET A 520 -3.71 6.65 21.16
N ARG A 521 -4.60 7.37 20.48
CA ARG A 521 -4.78 8.83 20.67
C ARG A 521 -6.25 9.24 20.59
N ASP A 522 -6.66 10.14 21.46
CA ASP A 522 -7.81 11.01 21.20
C ASP A 522 -7.31 12.26 20.46
N LEU A 523 -7.89 12.54 19.29
CA LEU A 523 -7.49 13.65 18.42
C LEU A 523 -8.44 14.86 18.54
N GLY A 524 -9.50 14.76 19.35
CA GLY A 524 -10.43 15.85 19.62
C GLY A 524 -11.11 16.43 18.37
N GLU A 525 -11.25 17.76 18.33
CA GLU A 525 -11.78 18.50 17.17
C GLU A 525 -10.70 18.98 16.19
N PHE A 526 -9.48 18.45 16.26
CA PHE A 526 -8.47 18.78 15.27
C PHE A 526 -8.98 18.41 13.86
N GLY A 527 -8.63 19.18 12.83
CA GLY A 527 -8.66 18.74 11.43
C GLY A 527 -9.97 18.25 10.79
N ARG A 528 -11.19 18.57 11.28
CA ARG A 528 -12.47 18.11 10.67
C ARG A 528 -12.81 18.67 9.26
N ASN A 529 -11.82 19.19 8.51
CA ASN A 529 -12.00 19.65 7.13
C ASN A 529 -11.64 18.53 6.15
N ALA A 530 -12.27 18.52 4.97
CA ALA A 530 -11.90 17.61 3.89
C ALA A 530 -10.39 17.75 3.61
N THR A 531 -9.69 16.62 3.66
CA THR A 531 -8.23 16.58 3.71
C THR A 531 -7.70 15.47 2.83
N GLU A 532 -6.93 15.87 1.81
CA GLU A 532 -6.27 14.99 0.83
C GLU A 532 -4.91 14.56 1.38
N ILE A 533 -4.62 13.25 1.38
CA ILE A 533 -3.26 12.75 1.60
C ILE A 533 -2.47 12.81 0.30
N VAL A 534 -1.36 13.54 0.35
CA VAL A 534 -0.45 13.74 -0.80
C VAL A 534 0.56 12.60 -0.90
N SER A 535 1.15 12.20 0.23
CA SER A 535 2.17 11.14 0.29
C SER A 535 2.45 10.72 1.72
N LEU A 536 2.84 9.46 1.92
CA LEU A 536 3.53 9.00 3.13
C LEU A 536 4.98 8.64 2.77
N THR A 537 5.94 9.17 3.52
CA THR A 537 7.37 8.85 3.37
C THR A 537 7.95 8.31 4.68
N VAL A 538 8.93 7.43 4.58
CA VAL A 538 9.64 6.83 5.72
C VAL A 538 11.14 7.02 5.51
N GLN A 539 11.84 7.57 6.50
CA GLN A 539 13.27 7.88 6.48
C GLN A 539 13.89 7.40 7.80
N GLY A 540 14.46 6.19 7.78
CA GLY A 540 14.78 5.48 9.02
C GLY A 540 13.52 5.24 9.83
N ASP A 541 13.53 5.57 11.12
CA ASP A 541 12.36 5.46 11.99
C ASP A 541 11.37 6.64 11.87
N VAL A 542 11.75 7.71 11.14
CA VAL A 542 10.91 8.91 10.99
C VAL A 542 9.95 8.76 9.82
N ARG A 543 8.67 8.89 10.09
CA ARG A 543 7.58 8.87 9.10
C ARG A 543 7.04 10.29 8.90
N THR A 544 6.81 10.69 7.65
CA THR A 544 6.24 12.00 7.30
C THR A 544 5.05 11.80 6.37
N LEU A 545 3.86 12.10 6.87
CA LEU A 545 2.61 12.13 6.11
C LEU A 545 2.35 13.58 5.67
N LEU A 546 2.29 13.84 4.37
CA LEU A 546 1.95 15.14 3.80
C LEU A 546 0.47 15.17 3.41
N PHE A 547 -0.22 16.27 3.73
CA PHE A 547 -1.65 16.42 3.46
C PHE A 547 -2.03 17.85 3.07
N ARG A 548 -3.12 18.01 2.31
CA ARG A 548 -3.72 19.31 1.98
C ARG A 548 -5.10 19.45 2.63
N THR A 549 -5.33 20.60 3.25
CA THR A 549 -6.67 20.99 3.73
C THR A 549 -7.54 21.50 2.58
N ASP A 550 -8.81 21.78 2.88
CA ASP A 550 -9.78 22.48 2.02
C ASP A 550 -9.28 23.82 1.42
N ARG A 551 -8.23 24.42 2.02
CA ARG A 551 -7.58 25.65 1.53
C ARG A 551 -6.39 25.41 0.61
N ALA A 552 -6.11 24.15 0.27
CA ALA A 552 -4.92 23.68 -0.46
C ALA A 552 -3.57 24.02 0.22
N GLU A 553 -3.59 24.36 1.51
CA GLU A 553 -2.38 24.56 2.32
C GLU A 553 -1.71 23.19 2.54
N LEU A 554 -0.40 23.09 2.29
CA LEU A 554 0.36 21.85 2.51
C LEU A 554 0.82 21.78 3.97
N ASN A 555 0.43 20.70 4.64
CA ASN A 555 0.65 20.41 6.05
C ASN A 555 1.40 19.07 6.18
N ALA A 556 1.94 18.78 7.37
CA ALA A 556 2.58 17.49 7.65
C ALA A 556 2.26 16.94 9.04
N VAL A 557 2.17 15.62 9.17
CA VAL A 557 2.41 14.91 10.43
C VAL A 557 3.75 14.21 10.32
N VAL A 558 4.71 14.60 11.16
CA VAL A 558 6.00 13.91 11.30
C VAL A 558 5.97 13.10 12.59
N TYR A 559 6.26 11.80 12.53
CA TYR A 559 6.13 10.91 13.67
C TYR A 559 7.22 9.82 13.70
N GLN A 560 7.65 9.43 14.89
CA GLN A 560 8.75 8.49 15.11
C GLN A 560 8.57 7.71 16.43
N PRO A 561 9.23 6.56 16.63
CA PRO A 561 9.24 5.86 17.92
C PRO A 561 9.76 6.78 19.03
N SER A 562 9.12 6.69 20.20
CA SER A 562 9.45 7.49 21.37
C SER A 562 10.34 6.72 22.33
N ALA A 563 11.26 7.43 23.00
CA ALA A 563 12.02 6.88 24.12
C ALA A 563 11.16 6.53 25.35
N ALA A 564 9.87 6.89 25.36
CA ALA A 564 8.93 6.58 26.43
C ALA A 564 8.55 5.09 26.52
N GLY A 565 8.65 4.32 25.44
CA GLY A 565 8.32 2.90 25.42
C GLY A 565 8.14 2.31 24.01
N PRO A 566 8.12 0.97 23.86
CA PRO A 566 8.05 0.31 22.55
C PRO A 566 6.75 0.57 21.78
N ASP A 567 5.64 0.80 22.48
CA ASP A 567 4.34 1.18 21.92
C ASP A 567 4.09 2.70 21.95
N CYS A 568 5.13 3.51 22.19
CA CYS A 568 5.05 4.97 22.26
C CYS A 568 5.67 5.64 21.03
N TRP A 569 5.02 6.70 20.54
CA TRP A 569 5.41 7.46 19.37
C TRP A 569 5.32 8.97 19.65
N ASP A 570 6.30 9.72 19.13
CA ASP A 570 6.37 11.18 19.21
C ASP A 570 5.83 11.77 17.91
N PHE A 571 4.86 12.69 17.98
CA PHE A 571 4.17 13.27 16.82
C PHE A 571 4.33 14.79 16.76
N GLN A 572 4.58 15.32 15.56
CA GLN A 572 4.65 16.75 15.27
C GLN A 572 3.61 17.10 14.19
N PHE A 573 2.56 17.80 14.59
CA PHE A 573 1.54 18.33 13.67
C PHE A 573 1.96 19.71 13.15
N ARG A 574 2.43 19.76 11.91
CA ARG A 574 2.98 20.96 11.28
C ARG A 574 1.97 21.59 10.31
N THR A 575 1.52 22.80 10.62
CA THR A 575 0.73 23.65 9.71
C THR A 575 1.58 24.42 8.69
N ASN A 576 2.90 24.31 8.81
CA ASN A 576 3.88 24.71 7.80
C ASN A 576 4.96 23.63 7.79
N VAL A 577 5.12 22.92 6.66
CA VAL A 577 6.01 21.75 6.55
C VAL A 577 7.47 22.03 6.96
N ASP A 578 7.95 23.24 6.67
CA ASP A 578 9.33 23.69 6.93
C ASP A 578 9.57 24.10 8.39
N GLN A 579 8.51 24.29 9.18
CA GLN A 579 8.62 24.72 10.58
C GLN A 579 8.48 23.53 11.53
N PRO A 580 9.56 23.13 12.24
CA PRO A 580 9.45 22.12 13.29
C PRO A 580 8.63 22.67 14.46
N VAL A 581 7.76 21.82 14.99
CA VAL A 581 6.96 22.08 16.21
C VAL A 581 7.40 21.16 17.33
N ALA A 582 6.99 21.44 18.57
CA ALA A 582 7.18 20.51 19.68
C ALA A 582 6.47 19.19 19.37
N ALA A 583 7.09 18.07 19.77
CA ALA A 583 6.47 16.76 19.61
C ALA A 583 5.58 16.43 20.81
N GLU A 584 4.46 15.77 20.55
CA GLU A 584 3.56 15.19 21.54
C GLU A 584 3.73 13.67 21.56
N THR A 585 4.10 13.13 22.73
CA THR A 585 4.27 11.67 22.91
C THR A 585 2.92 11.03 23.22
N HIS A 586 2.57 9.98 22.49
CA HIS A 586 1.42 9.14 22.78
C HIS A 586 1.81 7.66 22.76
N CYS A 587 1.13 6.85 23.56
CA CYS A 587 1.39 5.40 23.66
C CYS A 587 0.10 4.62 23.43
N ARG A 588 0.21 3.44 22.83
CA ARG A 588 -0.93 2.51 22.71
C ARG A 588 -1.39 2.11 24.12
N VAL A 589 -2.69 2.18 24.38
CA VAL A 589 -3.25 1.81 25.69
C VAL A 589 -3.34 0.28 25.78
N GLU A 590 -2.86 -0.32 26.88
CA GLU A 590 -2.98 -1.77 27.16
C GLU A 590 -4.44 -2.23 27.34
#